data_AF-A0A6N9U075-F1
#
_entry.id   AF-A0A6N9U075-F1
#
_cell.length_a   1.000
_cell.length_b   1.000
_cell.length_c   1.000
_cell.angle_alpha   90.00
_cell.angle_beta   90.00
_cell.angle_gamma   90.00
#
_symmetry.space_group_name_H-M   'P 1'
#
loop_
_entity.id
_entity.type
_entity.pdbx_description
1 polymer ?
#
loop_
_entity_poly.entity_id
_entity_poly.type
_entity_poly.pdbx_seq_one_letter_code
_entity_poly.pdbx_strand_id
1 'polypeptide(L)'
;GHVVVRPDGPACGCGQRGCLETLASASAVSRAWAQASGDPDADAADCAKAVASGDPAALRVWQDAVDALAAGLVTALTLLDPRTLIIGGGLAEAGETLFTPLRAAVEERVTFQKLPHIVPAALGDTAGCLGAGLLAWDLLSTEVTA
;
A
#
# COMPACT_ATOMS: atom_id res chain seq x y z
N GLY A 1 -0.02 -4.18 -8.08
CA GLY A 1 0.69 -5.25 -7.34
C GLY A 1 2.04 -5.63 -7.93
N HIS A 2 2.14 -5.86 -9.23
CA HIS A 2 3.27 -6.60 -9.82
C HIS A 2 4.43 -5.77 -10.39
N VAL A 3 4.52 -4.47 -10.09
CA VAL A 3 5.72 -3.70 -10.41
C VAL A 3 6.86 -4.22 -9.53
N VAL A 4 8.00 -4.55 -10.14
CA VAL A 4 9.18 -5.02 -9.41
C VAL A 4 9.86 -3.82 -8.75
N VAL A 5 9.87 -3.80 -7.41
CA VAL A 5 10.51 -2.74 -6.60
C VAL A 5 11.73 -3.23 -5.84
N ARG A 6 11.92 -4.56 -5.75
CA ARG A 6 13.06 -5.20 -5.10
C ARG A 6 13.44 -6.45 -5.88
N PRO A 7 14.29 -6.38 -6.92
CA PRO A 7 14.57 -7.50 -7.83
C PRO A 7 14.92 -8.82 -7.12
N ASP A 8 15.69 -8.76 -6.03
CA ASP A 8 16.08 -9.92 -5.21
C ASP A 8 15.03 -10.31 -4.15
N GLY A 9 13.82 -9.78 -4.27
CA GLY A 9 12.74 -9.94 -3.30
C GLY A 9 12.02 -11.30 -3.36
N PRO A 10 10.90 -11.41 -2.61
CA PRO A 10 10.09 -12.62 -2.54
C PRO A 10 9.53 -13.05 -3.90
N ALA A 11 9.27 -14.35 -4.06
CA ALA A 11 8.54 -14.87 -5.20
C ALA A 11 7.09 -14.35 -5.18
N CYS A 12 6.56 -14.03 -6.37
CA CYS A 12 5.19 -13.56 -6.56
C CYS A 12 4.36 -14.60 -7.30
N GLY A 13 3.05 -14.65 -7.01
CA GLY A 13 2.10 -15.53 -7.72
C GLY A 13 1.99 -15.24 -9.22
N CYS A 14 2.43 -14.07 -9.69
CA CYS A 14 2.48 -13.75 -11.12
C CYS A 14 3.70 -14.38 -11.85
N GLY A 15 4.59 -15.08 -11.14
CA GLY A 15 5.80 -15.71 -11.69
C GLY A 15 7.08 -14.87 -11.62
N GLN A 16 6.97 -13.58 -11.26
CA GLN A 16 8.11 -12.68 -11.04
C GLN A 16 8.63 -12.75 -9.59
N ARG A 17 9.70 -12.00 -9.31
CA ARG A 17 10.22 -11.77 -7.96
C ARG A 17 10.23 -10.29 -7.64
N GLY A 18 10.04 -9.93 -6.37
CA GLY A 18 10.20 -8.55 -5.95
C GLY A 18 9.04 -7.60 -6.27
N CYS A 19 7.89 -8.16 -6.60
CA CYS A 19 6.67 -7.40 -6.86
C CYS A 19 6.27 -6.60 -5.61
N LEU A 20 5.87 -5.35 -5.80
CA LEU A 20 5.42 -4.44 -4.75
C LEU A 20 4.45 -5.11 -3.76
N GLU A 21 3.45 -5.83 -4.26
CA GLU A 21 2.44 -6.50 -3.43
C GLU A 21 3.01 -7.56 -2.48
N THR A 22 4.14 -8.18 -2.83
CA THR A 22 4.78 -9.20 -1.98
C THR A 22 5.49 -8.60 -0.78
N LEU A 23 5.62 -7.27 -0.74
CA LEU A 23 6.35 -6.49 0.27
C LEU A 23 5.42 -5.50 1.01
N ALA A 24 4.54 -4.80 0.27
CA ALA A 24 3.72 -3.69 0.74
C ALA A 24 2.22 -3.99 0.63
N SER A 25 1.79 -5.12 1.19
CA SER A 25 0.38 -5.48 1.36
C SER A 25 0.14 -5.98 2.78
N ALA A 26 -1.11 -5.96 3.25
CA ALA A 26 -1.45 -6.49 4.57
C ALA A 26 -0.98 -7.96 4.72
N SER A 27 -1.22 -8.81 3.72
CA SER A 27 -0.77 -10.20 3.73
C SER A 27 0.76 -10.36 3.70
N ALA A 28 1.48 -9.46 3.02
CA ALA A 28 2.93 -9.43 3.05
C ALA A 28 3.48 -9.07 4.42
N VAL A 29 2.92 -8.03 5.05
CA VAL A 29 3.29 -7.59 6.39
C VAL A 29 2.94 -8.66 7.43
N SER A 30 1.75 -9.27 7.36
CA SER A 30 1.36 -10.38 8.26
C SER A 30 2.38 -11.51 8.22
N ARG A 31 2.76 -11.99 7.02
CA ARG A 31 3.77 -13.07 6.92
C ARG A 31 5.12 -12.66 7.50
N ALA A 32 5.59 -11.46 7.18
CA ALA A 32 6.88 -10.97 7.66
C ALA A 32 6.88 -10.79 9.18
N TRP A 33 5.76 -10.30 9.73
CA TRP A 33 5.61 -10.11 11.16
C TRP A 33 5.49 -11.44 11.91
N ALA A 34 4.64 -12.36 11.46
CA ALA A 34 4.53 -13.69 12.05
C ALA A 34 5.88 -14.42 12.14
N GLN A 35 6.71 -14.27 11.10
CA GLN A 35 8.07 -14.81 11.11
C GLN A 35 8.99 -14.08 12.11
N ALA A 36 8.88 -12.75 12.22
CA ALA A 36 9.74 -11.95 13.08
C ALA A 36 9.37 -12.04 14.57
N SER A 37 8.08 -12.15 14.88
CA SER A 37 7.54 -12.31 16.24
C SER A 37 7.64 -13.74 16.75
N GLY A 38 7.69 -14.72 15.84
CA GLY A 38 7.62 -16.15 16.16
C GLY A 38 6.19 -16.64 16.44
N ASP A 39 5.18 -15.79 16.25
CA ASP A 39 3.76 -16.13 16.40
C ASP A 39 3.13 -16.34 15.00
N PRO A 40 2.77 -17.58 14.63
CA PRO A 40 2.22 -17.87 13.31
C PRO A 40 0.82 -17.28 13.08
N ASP A 41 0.11 -16.91 14.14
CA ASP A 41 -1.24 -16.35 14.07
C ASP A 41 -1.24 -14.81 14.05
N ALA A 42 -0.07 -14.18 14.25
CA ALA A 42 0.06 -12.72 14.23
C ALA A 42 -0.12 -12.14 12.82
N ASP A 43 -0.75 -10.97 12.74
CA ASP A 43 -1.06 -10.30 11.47
C ASP A 43 -0.49 -8.87 11.36
N ALA A 44 -0.81 -8.19 10.26
CA ALA A 44 -0.37 -6.82 10.00
C ALA A 44 -0.92 -5.81 11.02
N ALA A 45 -2.12 -6.03 11.58
CA ALA A 45 -2.67 -5.17 12.61
C ALA A 45 -1.89 -5.33 13.93
N ASP A 46 -1.49 -6.54 14.27
CA ASP A 46 -0.61 -6.79 15.42
C ASP A 46 0.78 -6.20 15.19
N CYS A 47 1.32 -6.28 13.97
CA CYS A 47 2.56 -5.58 13.61
C CYS A 47 2.43 -4.06 13.81
N ALA A 48 1.32 -3.46 13.38
CA ALA A 48 1.08 -2.02 13.53
C ALA A 48 1.00 -1.60 15.02
N LYS A 49 0.36 -2.41 15.87
CA LYS A 49 0.34 -2.20 17.32
C LYS A 49 1.75 -2.29 17.91
N ALA A 50 2.53 -3.30 17.49
CA ALA A 50 3.91 -3.49 17.96
C ALA A 50 4.82 -2.33 17.55
N VAL A 51 4.64 -1.77 16.34
CA VAL A 51 5.30 -0.53 15.89
C VAL A 51 4.99 0.63 16.83
N ALA A 52 3.72 0.81 17.20
CA ALA A 52 3.31 1.88 18.12
C ALA A 52 3.92 1.72 19.52
N SER A 53 4.20 0.49 19.96
CA SER A 53 4.94 0.21 21.20
C SER A 53 6.47 0.31 21.09
N GLY A 54 7.01 0.58 19.90
CA GLY A 54 8.44 0.71 19.67
C GLY A 54 9.20 -0.62 19.57
N ASP A 55 8.53 -1.73 19.23
CA ASP A 55 9.18 -3.02 19.02
C ASP A 55 10.19 -2.93 17.85
N PRO A 56 11.49 -3.22 18.07
CA PRO A 56 12.50 -3.08 17.02
C PRO A 56 12.31 -4.01 15.82
N ALA A 57 11.76 -5.22 16.03
CA ALA A 57 11.48 -6.16 14.96
C ALA A 57 10.28 -5.70 14.13
N ALA A 58 9.22 -5.20 14.78
CA ALA A 58 8.06 -4.66 14.11
C ALA A 58 8.41 -3.42 13.29
N LEU A 59 9.20 -2.51 13.87
CA LEU A 59 9.70 -1.31 13.18
C LEU A 59 10.46 -1.66 11.90
N ARG A 60 11.30 -2.71 11.93
CA ARG A 60 12.03 -3.15 10.73
C ARG A 60 11.11 -3.73 9.66
N VAL A 61 10.17 -4.61 10.03
CA VAL A 61 9.18 -5.16 9.09
C VAL A 61 8.34 -4.04 8.46
N TRP A 62 7.90 -3.10 9.29
CA TRP A 62 7.08 -1.98 8.84
C TRP A 62 7.84 -1.03 7.92
N GLN A 63 9.09 -0.70 8.26
CA GLN A 63 9.95 0.14 7.44
C GLN A 63 10.20 -0.50 6.07
N ASP A 64 10.45 -1.81 6.02
CA ASP A 64 10.61 -2.55 4.77
C ASP A 64 9.38 -2.43 3.85
N ALA A 65 8.18 -2.50 4.42
CA ALA A 65 6.93 -2.34 3.69
C ALA A 65 6.72 -0.89 3.21
N VAL A 66 6.99 0.10 4.07
CA VAL A 66 6.92 1.53 3.75
C VAL A 66 7.88 1.89 2.62
N ASP A 67 9.13 1.41 2.68
CA ASP A 67 10.15 1.68 1.67
C ASP A 67 9.76 1.08 0.31
N ALA A 68 9.24 -0.14 0.31
CA ALA A 68 8.74 -0.78 -0.91
C ALA A 68 7.55 -0.01 -1.49
N LEU A 69 6.59 0.42 -0.64
CA LEU A 69 5.45 1.22 -1.06
C LEU A 69 5.87 2.56 -1.64
N ALA A 70 6.77 3.28 -0.96
CA ALA A 70 7.30 4.55 -1.43
C ALA A 70 8.00 4.41 -2.80
N ALA A 71 8.80 3.37 -3.02
CA ALA A 71 9.43 3.10 -4.32
C ALA A 71 8.39 2.91 -5.44
N GLY A 72 7.32 2.16 -5.14
CA GLY A 72 6.20 1.97 -6.08
C GLY A 72 5.46 3.27 -6.37
N LEU A 73 5.18 4.08 -5.34
CA LEU A 73 4.47 5.36 -5.49
C LEU A 73 5.30 6.40 -6.25
N VAL A 74 6.61 6.48 -6.02
CA VAL A 74 7.50 7.39 -6.77
C VAL A 74 7.58 6.99 -8.24
N THR A 75 7.54 5.69 -8.54
CA THR A 75 7.43 5.20 -9.91
C THR A 75 6.13 5.68 -10.57
N ALA A 76 4.98 5.51 -9.89
CA ALA A 76 3.69 5.98 -10.39
C ALA A 76 3.66 7.51 -10.55
N LEU A 77 4.22 8.24 -9.60
CA LEU A 77 4.33 9.69 -9.62
C LEU A 77 5.14 10.18 -10.83
N THR A 78 6.25 9.52 -11.13
CA THR A 78 7.12 9.85 -12.27
C THR A 78 6.41 9.62 -13.61
N LEU A 79 5.58 8.58 -13.70
CA LEU A 79 4.91 8.21 -14.95
C LEU A 79 3.62 8.99 -15.20
N LEU A 80 2.89 9.35 -14.14
CA LEU A 80 1.51 9.84 -14.24
C LEU A 80 1.30 11.27 -13.72
N ASP A 81 2.26 11.84 -12.96
CA ASP A 81 2.17 13.15 -12.31
C ASP A 81 0.82 13.43 -11.59
N PRO A 82 0.28 12.49 -10.76
CA PRO A 82 -0.96 12.71 -10.05
C PRO A 82 -0.76 13.74 -8.93
N ARG A 83 -1.75 14.64 -8.77
CA ARG A 83 -1.78 15.57 -7.63
C ARG A 83 -2.10 14.91 -6.30
N THR A 84 -2.83 13.79 -6.34
CA THR A 84 -3.29 13.06 -5.15
C THR A 84 -3.13 11.57 -5.34
N LEU A 85 -2.54 10.91 -4.35
CA LEU A 85 -2.44 9.46 -4.22
C LEU A 85 -3.38 9.01 -3.10
N ILE A 86 -4.41 8.25 -3.46
CA ILE A 86 -5.37 7.70 -2.52
C ILE A 86 -4.98 6.25 -2.22
N ILE A 87 -4.66 5.95 -0.97
CA ILE A 87 -4.20 4.63 -0.53
C ILE A 87 -5.32 3.93 0.22
N GLY A 88 -5.72 2.74 -0.25
CA GLY A 88 -6.74 1.90 0.37
C GLY A 88 -6.24 0.48 0.66
N GLY A 89 -7.19 -0.40 1.00
CA GLY A 89 -6.92 -1.78 1.40
C GLY A 89 -6.45 -1.92 2.85
N GLY A 90 -6.41 -3.16 3.36
CA GLY A 90 -6.21 -3.44 4.79
C GLY A 90 -4.94 -2.83 5.42
N LEU A 91 -3.86 -2.61 4.65
CA LEU A 91 -2.67 -1.96 5.21
C LEU A 91 -2.91 -0.48 5.52
N ALA A 92 -3.77 0.20 4.76
CA ALA A 92 -4.11 1.60 4.97
C ALA A 92 -4.94 1.82 6.26
N GLU A 93 -5.56 0.78 6.80
CA GLU A 93 -6.30 0.84 8.06
C GLU A 93 -5.43 1.13 9.27
N ALA A 94 -4.09 0.97 9.14
CA ALA A 94 -3.13 1.34 10.17
C ALA A 94 -3.02 2.87 10.40
N GLY A 95 -3.71 3.69 9.59
CA GLY A 95 -3.78 5.14 9.80
C GLY A 95 -2.39 5.79 9.79
N GLU A 96 -2.15 6.75 10.68
CA GLU A 96 -0.90 7.51 10.69
C GLU A 96 0.35 6.65 10.97
N THR A 97 0.20 5.45 11.55
CA THR A 97 1.29 4.46 11.63
C THR A 97 1.83 4.10 10.24
N LEU A 98 0.98 4.09 9.21
CA LEU A 98 1.41 3.97 7.81
C LEU A 98 1.68 5.33 7.17
N PHE A 99 0.72 6.27 7.26
CA PHE A 99 0.73 7.47 6.43
C PHE A 99 1.83 8.46 6.81
N THR A 100 2.20 8.59 8.09
CA THR A 100 3.30 9.47 8.50
C THR A 100 4.64 9.02 7.89
N PRO A 101 5.12 7.77 8.11
CA PRO A 101 6.38 7.33 7.52
C PRO A 101 6.32 7.20 5.99
N LEU A 102 5.16 6.89 5.40
CA LEU A 102 5.00 6.83 3.95
C LEU A 102 5.18 8.20 3.28
N ARG A 103 4.59 9.26 3.85
CA ARG A 103 4.77 10.62 3.32
C ARG A 103 6.24 11.03 3.36
N ALA A 104 6.91 10.80 4.48
CA ALA A 104 8.34 11.09 4.62
C ALA A 104 9.20 10.28 3.63
N ALA A 105 8.92 8.99 3.47
CA ALA A 105 9.66 8.11 2.56
C ALA A 105 9.49 8.50 1.08
N VAL A 106 8.31 8.98 0.68
CA VAL A 106 8.07 9.52 -0.66
C VAL A 106 8.78 10.86 -0.83
N GLU A 107 8.69 11.77 0.14
CA GLU A 107 9.35 13.08 0.12
C GLU A 107 10.87 12.96 -0.02
N GLU A 108 11.50 12.01 0.65
CA GLU A 108 12.94 11.74 0.53
C GLU A 108 13.36 11.25 -0.87
N ARG A 109 12.45 10.56 -1.58
CA ARG A 109 12.76 9.88 -2.85
C ARG A 109 12.39 10.69 -4.09
N VAL A 110 11.52 11.69 -3.97
CA VAL A 110 11.22 12.58 -5.08
C VAL A 110 12.44 13.43 -5.41
N THR A 111 12.67 13.65 -6.71
CA THR A 111 13.84 14.40 -7.20
C THR A 111 13.43 15.62 -8.02
N PHE A 112 12.48 15.45 -8.93
CA PHE A 112 11.94 16.53 -9.78
C PHE A 112 10.41 16.55 -9.83
N GLN A 113 9.77 15.50 -9.32
CA GLN A 113 8.33 15.37 -9.27
C GLN A 113 7.76 16.39 -8.28
N LYS A 114 6.52 16.85 -8.52
CA LYS A 114 5.80 17.63 -7.50
C LYS A 114 5.36 16.69 -6.39
N LEU A 115 5.53 17.11 -5.14
CA LEU A 115 5.11 16.31 -4.00
C LEU A 115 3.57 16.15 -3.99
N PRO A 116 3.02 14.92 -4.06
CA PRO A 116 1.59 14.70 -4.12
C PRO A 116 0.96 14.72 -2.72
N HIS A 117 -0.36 14.95 -2.66
CA HIS A 117 -1.13 14.68 -1.46
C HIS A 117 -1.33 13.16 -1.29
N ILE A 118 -0.90 12.59 -0.17
CA ILE A 118 -1.11 11.16 0.13
C ILE A 118 -2.16 11.03 1.23
N VAL A 119 -3.29 10.41 0.90
CA VAL A 119 -4.48 10.36 1.75
C VAL A 119 -5.08 8.94 1.82
N PRO A 120 -5.75 8.58 2.92
CA PRO A 120 -6.51 7.33 2.99
C PRO A 120 -7.74 7.35 2.08
N ALA A 121 -8.12 6.17 1.59
CA ALA A 121 -9.39 5.97 0.91
C ALA A 121 -10.56 6.14 1.89
N ALA A 122 -11.32 7.23 1.75
CA ALA A 122 -12.41 7.56 2.67
C ALA A 122 -13.56 6.53 2.70
N LEU A 123 -13.73 5.75 1.63
CA LEU A 123 -14.78 4.73 1.51
C LEU A 123 -14.36 3.34 2.01
N GLY A 124 -13.09 3.16 2.41
CA GLY A 124 -12.56 1.89 2.92
C GLY A 124 -12.91 0.70 2.01
N ASP A 125 -13.28 -0.42 2.64
CA ASP A 125 -13.64 -1.68 1.97
C ASP A 125 -14.85 -1.57 1.03
N THR A 126 -15.72 -0.58 1.26
CA THR A 126 -16.90 -0.38 0.41
C THR A 126 -16.58 0.32 -0.90
N ALA A 127 -15.38 0.88 -1.07
CA ALA A 127 -14.99 1.60 -2.28
C ALA A 127 -15.16 0.74 -3.55
N GLY A 128 -14.78 -0.54 -3.47
CA GLY A 128 -14.87 -1.47 -4.59
C GLY A 128 -16.31 -1.75 -5.02
N CYS A 129 -17.20 -2.08 -4.07
CA CYS A 129 -18.59 -2.40 -4.39
C CYS A 129 -19.38 -1.16 -4.84
N LEU A 130 -19.14 0.01 -4.21
CA LEU A 130 -19.73 1.28 -4.64
C LEU A 130 -19.28 1.65 -6.06
N GLY A 131 -17.99 1.51 -6.37
CA GLY A 131 -17.47 1.75 -7.71
C GLY A 131 -18.10 0.83 -8.75
N ALA A 132 -18.25 -0.47 -8.45
CA ALA A 132 -18.94 -1.40 -9.34
C ALA A 132 -20.41 -1.03 -9.60
N GLY A 133 -21.13 -0.60 -8.56
CA GLY A 133 -22.51 -0.12 -8.68
C GLY A 133 -22.62 1.15 -9.54
N LEU A 134 -21.71 2.11 -9.36
CA LEU A 134 -21.64 3.33 -10.17
C LEU A 134 -21.33 3.02 -11.64
N LEU A 135 -20.38 2.10 -11.91
CA LEU A 135 -20.09 1.68 -13.28
C LEU A 135 -21.31 1.03 -13.96
N ALA A 136 -22.06 0.19 -13.23
CA ALA A 136 -23.29 -0.38 -13.75
C ALA A 136 -24.38 0.69 -14.01
N TRP A 137 -24.49 1.68 -13.12
CA TRP A 137 -25.40 2.81 -13.26
C TRP A 137 -25.08 3.68 -14.47
N ASP A 138 -23.80 3.97 -14.70
CA ASP A 138 -23.32 4.76 -15.84
C ASP A 138 -23.65 4.07 -17.17
N LEU A 139 -23.48 2.75 -17.26
CA LEU A 139 -23.82 1.98 -18.45
C LEU A 139 -25.32 2.09 -18.79
N LEU A 140 -26.19 1.95 -17.78
CA LEU A 140 -27.65 2.07 -17.96
C LEU A 140 -28.08 3.51 -18.28
N SER A 141 -27.36 4.51 -17.77
CA SER A 141 -27.68 5.92 -17.98
C SER A 141 -27.19 6.45 -19.35
N THR A 142 -26.09 5.90 -19.86
CA THR A 142 -25.53 6.27 -21.17
C THR A 142 -26.44 5.80 -22.30
N GLU A 143 -27.13 4.66 -22.15
CA GLU A 143 -28.14 4.17 -23.11
C GLU A 143 -29.40 5.06 -23.19
N VAL A 144 -29.64 5.94 -22.23
CA VAL A 144 -30.83 6.83 -22.20
C VAL A 144 -30.59 8.17 -22.91
N THR A 145 -29.34 8.49 -23.26
CA THR A 145 -28.95 9.79 -23.85
C THR A 145 -28.43 9.72 -25.28
N ALA A 146 -28.41 8.53 -25.89
CA ALA A 146 -28.12 8.29 -27.31
C ALA A 146 -29.40 7.92 -28.06
#